data_AF-A0A9X4B2A0-F1
#
_entry.id   AF-A0A9X4B2A0-F1
#
_cell.length_a   1.000
_cell.length_b   1.000
_cell.length_c   1.000
_cell.angle_alpha   90.00
_cell.angle_beta   90.00
_cell.angle_gamma   90.00
#
_symmetry.space_group_name_H-M   'P 1'
#
loop_
_entity.id
_entity.type
_entity.pdbx_description
1 polymer ?
#
loop_
_entity_poly.entity_id
_entity_poly.type
_entity_poly.pdbx_seq_one_letter_code
_entity_poly.pdbx_strand_id
1 'polypeptide(L)'
;DMGWQRFLNMVQIELNNLNINQYIKEEIKVDYIIQYSNSTDQAIAEIMADRLNCPTINCLRPYAFYGQYKTVIAVGEAKNKSGYTNVEIKGANRKETLDKAIEYCEKLGK
;
A
#
# COMPACT_ATOMS: atom_id res chain seq x y z
N ASP A 1 26.30 44.84 -13.94
CA ASP A 1 25.35 44.83 -15.07
C ASP A 1 24.00 44.32 -14.56
N MET A 2 22.98 45.17 -14.67
CA MET A 2 21.65 44.96 -14.08
C MET A 2 20.87 43.82 -14.76
N GLY A 3 21.23 43.45 -15.99
CA GLY A 3 20.61 42.35 -16.74
C GLY A 3 20.91 40.98 -16.16
N TRP A 4 22.17 40.75 -15.77
CA TRP A 4 22.60 39.47 -15.19
C TRP A 4 21.94 39.16 -13.84
N GLN A 5 21.76 40.17 -12.99
CA GLN A 5 21.06 39.99 -11.71
C GLN A 5 19.58 39.68 -11.89
N ARG A 6 18.92 40.27 -12.89
CA ARG A 6 17.52 39.95 -13.21
C ARG A 6 17.37 38.51 -13.70
N PHE A 7 18.30 38.05 -14.55
CA PHE A 7 18.33 36.66 -15.03
C PHE A 7 18.51 35.66 -13.88
N LEU A 8 19.49 35.90 -12.98
CA LEU A 8 19.72 35.02 -11.83
C LEU A 8 18.51 34.95 -10.89
N ASN A 9 17.83 36.08 -10.65
CA ASN A 9 16.63 36.11 -9.82
C ASN A 9 15.47 35.32 -10.45
N MET A 10 15.28 35.40 -11.77
CA MET A 10 14.28 34.60 -12.47
C MET A 10 14.55 33.09 -12.33
N VAL A 11 15.81 32.67 -12.53
CA VAL A 11 16.20 31.26 -12.38
C VAL A 11 15.98 30.77 -10.95
N GLN A 12 16.32 31.59 -9.95
CA GLN A 12 16.12 31.22 -8.54
C GLN A 12 14.64 31.08 -8.17
N ILE A 13 13.77 31.95 -8.69
CA ILE A 13 12.32 31.86 -8.49
C ILE A 13 11.78 30.56 -9.10
N GLU A 14 12.21 30.23 -10.32
CA GLU A 14 11.76 29.00 -10.99
C GLU A 14 12.22 27.74 -10.24
N LEU A 15 13.47 27.72 -9.77
CA LEU A 15 14.00 26.63 -8.93
C LEU A 15 13.25 26.49 -7.60
N ASN A 16 12.88 27.61 -6.97
CA ASN A 16 12.10 27.60 -5.73
C ASN A 16 10.68 27.06 -5.98
N ASN A 17 10.03 27.44 -7.09
CA ASN A 17 8.71 26.94 -7.46
C ASN A 17 8.72 25.44 -7.79
N LEU A 18 9.78 24.95 -8.44
CA LEU A 18 9.98 23.51 -8.66
C LEU A 18 10.19 22.74 -7.36
N ASN A 19 10.96 23.30 -6.41
CA ASN A 19 11.13 22.71 -5.08
C ASN A 19 9.82 22.68 -4.29
N ILE A 20 9.02 23.76 -4.29
CA ILE A 20 7.74 23.81 -3.59
C ILE A 20 6.77 22.74 -4.13
N ASN A 21 6.73 22.53 -5.45
CA ASN A 21 5.92 21.47 -6.06
C ASN A 21 6.41 20.05 -5.75
N GLN A 22 7.69 19.85 -5.41
CA GLN A 22 8.19 18.55 -4.95
C GLN A 22 7.77 18.23 -3.50
N TYR A 23 7.57 19.24 -2.65
CA TYR A 23 7.16 19.05 -1.25
C TYR A 23 5.65 18.87 -1.05
N ILE A 24 4.82 19.13 -2.07
CA ILE A 24 3.38 18.76 -2.09
C ILE A 24 3.20 17.39 -2.77
N LYS A 25 4.05 16.43 -2.42
CA LYS A 25 3.62 15.02 -2.44
C LYS A 25 2.95 14.79 -1.11
N GLU A 26 1.69 15.19 -0.99
CA GLU A 26 0.83 14.60 0.04
C GLU A 26 0.84 13.09 -0.23
N GLU A 27 1.59 12.35 0.59
CA GLU A 27 1.51 10.91 0.63
C GLU A 27 0.10 10.56 1.08
N ILE A 28 -0.85 10.47 0.15
CA ILE A 28 -2.11 9.77 0.37
C ILE A 28 -1.75 8.30 0.48
N LYS A 29 -1.19 7.94 1.63
CA LYS A 29 -0.91 6.57 1.98
C LYS A 29 -2.22 5.94 2.41
N VAL A 30 -2.83 5.21 1.49
CA VAL A 30 -4.01 4.39 1.77
C VAL A 30 -3.62 3.39 2.86
N ASP A 31 -4.47 3.16 3.85
CA ASP A 31 -4.01 2.45 5.05
C ASP A 31 -3.65 0.98 4.76
N TYR A 32 -4.50 0.27 4.00
CA TYR A 32 -4.34 -1.17 3.79
C TYR A 32 -4.56 -1.57 2.33
N ILE A 33 -3.89 -2.64 1.92
CA ILE A 33 -4.25 -3.48 0.78
C ILE A 33 -4.02 -4.94 1.16
N ILE A 34 -4.89 -5.83 0.68
CA ILE A 34 -4.78 -7.26 0.93
C ILE A 34 -4.48 -7.99 -0.37
N GLN A 35 -3.48 -8.86 -0.36
CA GLN A 35 -3.09 -9.66 -1.51
C GLN A 35 -3.26 -11.16 -1.26
N TYR A 36 -3.69 -11.90 -2.29
CA TYR A 36 -3.98 -13.34 -2.24
C TYR A 36 -3.53 -14.03 -3.54
N SER A 37 -3.40 -15.36 -3.54
CA SER A 37 -2.97 -16.11 -4.75
C SER A 37 -3.96 -17.14 -5.30
N ASN A 38 -4.95 -17.57 -4.52
CA ASN A 38 -5.94 -18.57 -4.95
C ASN A 38 -7.36 -18.14 -4.52
N SER A 39 -8.37 -18.80 -5.06
CA SER A 39 -9.79 -18.48 -4.80
C SER A 39 -10.23 -18.74 -3.35
N THR A 40 -9.60 -19.68 -2.66
CA THR A 40 -9.91 -19.97 -1.25
C THR A 40 -9.42 -18.84 -0.34
N ASP A 41 -8.17 -18.42 -0.52
CA ASP A 41 -7.56 -17.31 0.21
C ASP A 41 -8.19 -15.97 -0.18
N GLN A 42 -8.70 -15.87 -1.42
CA GLN A 42 -9.48 -14.72 -1.86
C GLN A 42 -10.69 -14.51 -0.96
N ALA A 43 -11.48 -15.54 -0.67
CA ALA A 43 -12.67 -15.39 0.17
C ALA A 43 -12.33 -14.86 1.57
N ILE A 44 -11.20 -15.29 2.14
CA ILE A 44 -10.71 -14.79 3.44
C ILE A 44 -10.25 -13.33 3.30
N ALA A 45 -9.51 -13.01 2.23
CA ALA A 45 -9.06 -11.66 1.94
C ALA A 45 -10.22 -10.67 1.75
N GLU A 46 -11.30 -11.06 1.07
CA GLU A 46 -12.50 -10.23 0.90
C GLU A 46 -13.20 -9.95 2.24
N ILE A 47 -13.37 -10.97 3.10
CA ILE A 47 -13.95 -10.79 4.45
C ILE A 47 -13.11 -9.80 5.27
N MET A 48 -11.78 -9.92 5.21
CA MET A 48 -10.89 -8.97 5.86
C MET A 48 -11.00 -7.57 5.25
N ALA A 49 -11.09 -7.48 3.93
CA ALA A 49 -11.20 -6.23 3.20
C ALA A 49 -12.48 -5.48 3.54
N ASP A 50 -13.61 -6.17 3.71
CA ASP A 50 -14.87 -5.58 4.15
C ASP A 50 -14.75 -4.97 5.55
N ARG A 51 -14.06 -5.65 6.48
CA ARG A 51 -13.84 -5.13 7.84
C ARG A 51 -12.87 -3.96 7.87
N LEU A 52 -11.79 -4.04 7.09
CA LEU A 52 -10.75 -3.01 7.04
C LEU A 52 -11.12 -1.85 6.10
N ASN A 53 -12.19 -2.01 5.32
CA ASN A 53 -12.62 -1.11 4.25
C ASN A 53 -11.48 -0.79 3.27
N CYS A 54 -10.87 -1.84 2.72
CA CYS A 54 -9.68 -1.72 1.87
C CYS A 54 -9.75 -2.64 0.63
N PRO A 55 -9.00 -2.35 -0.45
CA PRO A 55 -9.02 -3.18 -1.65
C PRO A 55 -8.29 -4.52 -1.47
N THR A 56 -8.71 -5.51 -2.26
CA THR A 56 -8.00 -6.78 -2.46
C THR A 56 -7.30 -6.81 -3.83
N ILE A 57 -6.23 -7.60 -3.94
CA ILE A 57 -5.56 -7.85 -5.23
C ILE A 57 -5.03 -9.27 -5.32
N ASN A 58 -5.15 -9.88 -6.49
CA ASN A 58 -4.47 -11.14 -6.75
C ASN A 58 -2.98 -10.87 -7.01
N CYS A 59 -2.08 -11.43 -6.18
CA CYS A 59 -0.63 -11.19 -6.27
C CYS A 59 0.02 -11.84 -7.51
N LEU A 60 -0.70 -12.69 -8.24
CA LEU A 60 -0.27 -13.17 -9.56
C LEU A 60 -0.37 -12.10 -10.65
N ARG A 61 -1.15 -11.03 -10.40
CA ARG A 61 -1.24 -9.88 -11.32
C ARG A 61 -0.12 -8.89 -11.01
N PRO A 62 0.63 -8.43 -12.03
CA PRO A 62 1.66 -7.43 -11.82
C PRO A 62 1.04 -6.12 -11.33
N TYR A 63 1.50 -5.62 -10.19
CA TYR A 63 1.05 -4.35 -9.62
C TYR A 63 2.24 -3.65 -8.96
N ALA A 64 2.55 -2.44 -9.44
CA ALA A 64 3.76 -1.71 -9.02
C ALA A 64 3.52 -0.76 -7.85
N PHE A 65 2.26 -0.39 -7.58
CA PHE A 65 1.93 0.71 -6.68
C PHE A 65 1.72 0.28 -5.23
N TYR A 66 2.35 -0.82 -4.78
CA TYR A 66 2.23 -1.25 -3.38
C TYR A 66 2.84 -0.23 -2.38
N GLY A 67 3.81 0.57 -2.81
CA GLY A 67 4.45 1.59 -1.95
C GLY A 67 3.52 2.74 -1.51
N GLN A 68 2.31 2.84 -2.11
CA GLN A 68 1.31 3.82 -1.68
C GLN A 68 0.50 3.35 -0.46
N TYR A 69 0.66 2.11 0.00
CA TYR A 69 -0.09 1.58 1.14
C TYR A 69 0.75 1.62 2.41
N LYS A 70 0.16 1.98 3.56
CA LYS A 70 0.86 1.90 4.85
C LYS A 70 1.13 0.46 5.26
N THR A 71 0.21 -0.44 4.95
CA THR A 71 0.31 -1.86 5.29
C THR A 71 -0.18 -2.72 4.13
N VAL A 72 0.70 -3.57 3.63
CA VAL A 72 0.38 -4.61 2.64
C VAL A 72 0.26 -5.95 3.36
N ILE A 73 -0.93 -6.55 3.31
CA ILE A 73 -1.27 -7.81 4.00
C ILE A 73 -1.30 -8.93 2.98
N ALA A 74 -0.52 -9.99 3.17
CA ALA A 74 -0.60 -11.23 2.40
C ALA A 74 -1.44 -12.29 3.13
N VAL A 75 -2.46 -12.82 2.46
CA VAL A 75 -3.31 -13.90 3.01
C VAL A 75 -3.00 -15.21 2.31
N GLY A 76 -2.80 -16.26 3.12
CA GLY A 76 -2.53 -17.62 2.68
C GLY A 76 -1.12 -17.81 2.12
N GLU A 77 -0.99 -18.54 1.03
CA GLU A 77 0.34 -18.75 0.41
C GLU A 77 0.88 -17.49 -0.28
N ALA A 78 0.00 -16.62 -0.79
CA ALA A 78 0.35 -15.41 -1.54
C ALA A 78 1.60 -15.59 -2.42
N LYS A 79 1.58 -16.58 -3.33
CA LYS A 79 2.76 -17.14 -4.04
C LYS A 79 3.69 -16.11 -4.69
N ASN A 80 3.18 -14.95 -5.09
CA ASN A 80 3.96 -13.87 -5.69
C ASN A 80 3.74 -12.55 -4.94
N LYS A 81 3.76 -12.61 -3.59
CA LYS A 81 3.57 -11.44 -2.74
C LYS A 81 4.59 -10.34 -3.03
N SER A 82 4.14 -9.10 -2.90
CA SER A 82 4.97 -7.92 -3.07
C SER A 82 6.14 -7.86 -2.09
N GLY A 83 7.27 -7.27 -2.50
CA GLY A 83 8.37 -6.92 -1.58
C GLY A 83 7.97 -5.87 -0.53
N TYR A 84 6.85 -5.18 -0.73
CA TYR A 84 6.28 -4.23 0.23
C TYR A 84 5.41 -4.90 1.30
N THR A 85 5.28 -6.24 1.31
CA THR A 85 4.47 -6.98 2.29
C THR A 85 4.96 -6.74 3.71
N ASN A 86 4.07 -6.27 4.58
CA ASN A 86 4.39 -6.00 5.99
C ASN A 86 3.80 -7.07 6.93
N VAL A 87 2.68 -7.67 6.54
CA VAL A 87 1.93 -8.63 7.36
C VAL A 87 1.64 -9.87 6.54
N GLU A 88 1.86 -11.05 7.14
CA GLU A 88 1.52 -12.33 6.53
C GLU A 88 0.57 -13.11 7.44
N ILE A 89 -0.58 -13.48 6.90
CA ILE A 89 -1.60 -14.26 7.59
C ILE A 89 -1.68 -15.62 6.92
N LYS A 90 -1.06 -16.61 7.56
CA LYS A 90 -1.01 -18.00 7.07
C LYS A 90 -1.15 -18.99 8.24
N GLY A 91 -2.10 -19.91 8.11
CA GLY A 91 -2.25 -21.09 8.98
C GLY A 91 -1.72 -22.36 8.30
N ALA A 92 -1.68 -23.47 9.05
CA ALA A 92 -1.37 -24.78 8.47
C ALA A 92 -2.50 -25.28 7.56
N ASN A 93 -3.71 -24.76 7.76
CA ASN A 93 -4.89 -25.06 6.97
C ASN A 93 -5.78 -23.82 6.82
N ARG A 94 -6.82 -23.92 5.98
CA ARG A 94 -7.78 -22.84 5.70
C ARG A 94 -8.46 -22.27 6.94
N LYS A 95 -8.76 -23.11 7.94
CA LYS A 95 -9.48 -22.69 9.14
C LYS A 95 -8.57 -21.84 10.01
N GLU A 96 -7.34 -22.30 10.23
CA GLU A 96 -6.35 -21.52 10.96
C GLU A 96 -6.00 -20.19 10.27
N THR A 97 -5.94 -20.15 8.94
CA THR A 97 -5.75 -18.88 8.21
C THR A 97 -6.91 -17.92 8.46
N LEU A 98 -8.15 -18.41 8.45
CA LEU A 98 -9.34 -17.60 8.75
C LEU A 98 -9.35 -17.13 10.21
N ASP A 99 -9.06 -18.02 11.16
CA ASP A 99 -9.04 -17.68 12.59
C ASP A 99 -7.98 -16.59 12.87
N LYS A 100 -6.79 -16.69 12.26
CA LYS A 100 -5.75 -15.65 12.35
C LYS A 100 -6.15 -14.33 11.68
N ALA A 101 -6.88 -14.40 10.57
CA ALA A 101 -7.40 -13.23 9.88
C ALA A 101 -8.41 -12.47 10.75
N ILE A 102 -9.32 -13.19 11.40
CA ILE A 102 -10.29 -12.64 12.35
C ILE A 102 -9.56 -12.03 13.55
N GLU A 103 -8.63 -12.77 14.16
CA GLU A 103 -7.83 -12.30 15.29
C GLU A 103 -7.07 -11.00 14.96
N TYR A 104 -6.54 -10.88 13.74
CA TYR A 104 -5.87 -9.67 13.28
C TYR A 104 -6.83 -8.48 13.20
N CYS A 105 -8.02 -8.66 12.64
CA CYS A 105 -9.04 -7.60 12.60
C CYS A 105 -9.49 -7.19 14.01
N GLU A 106 -9.72 -8.15 14.90
CA GLU A 106 -10.13 -7.89 16.29
C GLU A 106 -9.08 -7.09 17.07
N LYS A 107 -7.78 -7.39 16.88
CA LYS A 107 -6.68 -6.62 17.47
C LYS A 107 -6.64 -5.16 17.00
N LEU A 108 -7.17 -4.88 15.83
CA LEU A 108 -7.31 -3.52 15.29
C LEU A 108 -8.61 -2.83 15.74
N GLY A 109 -9.48 -3.50 16.51
CA GLY A 109 -10.78 -3.00 16.92
C GLY A 109 -11.79 -2.92 15.77
N LYS A 110 -11.68 -3.82 14.80
CA LYS A 110 -12.46 -3.84 13.54
C LYS A 110 -13.33 -5.08 13.41
#